data_AF-A0AA51L4P9-F1
#
_entry.id   AF-A0AA51L4P9-F1
#
_cell.length_a   1.000
_cell.length_b   1.000
_cell.length_c   1.000
_cell.angle_alpha   90.00
_cell.angle_beta   90.00
_cell.angle_gamma   90.00
#
_symmetry.space_group_name_H-M   'P 1'
#
loop_
_entity.id
_entity.type
_entity.pdbx_description
1 polymer ?
#
loop_
_entity_poly.entity_id
_entity_poly.type
_entity_poly.pdbx_seq_one_letter_code
_entity_poly.pdbx_strand_id
1 'polypeptide(L)'
;MLLEKKETLTKKWQAKAEELNLQDSQIIMNMKKLKEKKVQQWILLKQSYQARLEETLHTYQKIDGIPLWKINRKLNRLAVKGIPKEVLEKGKLVINLPDKETVGTSSEHQIKMIERTIDELEGFENLRLSHFFQYKPNYIEKKVFGVVTRVIEIEISE
;
A
#
# COMPACT_ATOMS: atom_id res chain seq x y z
N MET A 1 67.71 -30.04 -33.01
CA MET A 1 67.14 -31.00 -32.04
C MET A 1 66.99 -30.48 -30.60
N LEU A 2 68.06 -30.12 -29.86
CA LEU A 2 67.91 -29.67 -28.46
C LEU A 2 67.29 -28.26 -28.31
N LEU A 3 67.59 -27.33 -29.22
CA LEU A 3 66.97 -25.99 -29.23
C LEU A 3 65.47 -26.06 -29.58
N GLU A 4 65.10 -26.82 -30.61
CA GLU A 4 63.70 -26.98 -31.03
C GLU A 4 62.83 -27.64 -29.94
N LYS A 5 63.39 -28.56 -29.16
CA LYS A 5 62.71 -29.14 -27.99
C LYS A 5 62.52 -28.12 -26.86
N LYS A 6 63.45 -27.20 -26.65
CA LYS A 6 63.31 -26.12 -25.66
C LYS A 6 62.26 -25.08 -26.10
N GLU A 7 62.26 -24.69 -27.37
CA GLU A 7 61.30 -23.73 -27.93
C GLU A 7 59.87 -24.27 -27.95
N THR A 8 59.70 -25.57 -28.22
CA THR A 8 58.38 -26.21 -28.16
C THR A 8 57.86 -26.33 -26.73
N LEU A 9 58.75 -26.56 -25.75
CA LEU A 9 58.39 -26.56 -24.34
C LEU A 9 57.98 -25.16 -23.85
N THR A 10 58.74 -24.11 -24.17
CA THR A 10 58.38 -22.74 -23.77
C THR A 10 57.06 -22.29 -24.39
N LYS A 11 56.79 -22.61 -25.66
CA LYS A 11 55.48 -22.33 -26.29
C LYS A 11 54.32 -23.06 -25.60
N LYS A 12 54.51 -24.32 -25.17
CA LYS A 12 53.49 -25.07 -24.41
C LYS A 12 53.22 -24.46 -23.04
N TRP A 13 54.26 -23.99 -22.34
CA TRP A 13 54.11 -23.32 -21.05
C TRP A 13 53.40 -21.97 -21.18
N GLN A 14 53.72 -21.19 -22.22
CA GLN A 14 53.05 -19.92 -22.51
C GLN A 14 51.56 -20.12 -22.84
N ALA A 15 51.23 -21.06 -23.73
CA ALA A 15 49.83 -21.37 -24.05
C ALA A 15 49.03 -21.82 -22.82
N LYS A 16 49.63 -22.64 -21.94
CA LYS A 16 48.99 -23.08 -20.70
C LYS A 16 48.78 -21.93 -19.71
N ALA A 17 49.72 -20.99 -19.62
CA ALA A 17 49.60 -19.80 -18.78
C ALA A 17 48.51 -18.84 -19.30
N GLU A 18 48.39 -18.67 -20.62
CA GLU A 18 47.31 -17.89 -21.25
C GLU A 18 45.93 -18.53 -21.02
N GLU A 19 45.83 -19.85 -21.14
CA GLU A 19 44.59 -20.61 -20.87
C GLU A 19 44.13 -20.48 -19.41
N LEU A 20 45.06 -20.57 -18.45
CA LEU A 20 44.78 -20.34 -17.02
C LEU A 20 44.28 -18.90 -16.77
N ASN A 21 44.93 -17.89 -17.36
CA ASN A 21 44.49 -16.49 -17.24
C ASN A 21 43.11 -16.24 -17.85
N LEU A 22 42.80 -16.88 -18.98
CA LEU A 22 41.47 -16.82 -19.61
C LEU A 22 40.39 -17.46 -18.72
N GLN A 23 40.68 -18.61 -18.12
CA GLN A 23 39.77 -19.26 -17.16
C GLN A 23 39.53 -18.40 -15.92
N ASP A 24 40.58 -17.81 -15.34
CA ASP A 24 40.46 -16.92 -14.18
C ASP A 24 39.63 -15.66 -14.51
N SER A 25 39.84 -15.07 -15.69
CA SER A 25 39.04 -13.94 -16.19
C SER A 25 37.55 -14.31 -16.34
N GLN A 26 37.28 -15.50 -16.88
CA GLN A 26 35.92 -16.03 -17.02
C GLN A 26 35.23 -16.23 -15.66
N ILE A 27 35.96 -16.78 -14.68
CA ILE A 27 35.47 -16.98 -13.31
C ILE A 27 35.16 -15.65 -12.63
N ILE A 28 36.05 -14.66 -12.74
CA ILE A 28 35.84 -13.31 -12.19
C ILE A 28 34.60 -12.65 -12.82
N MET A 29 34.43 -12.77 -14.15
CA MET A 29 33.26 -12.24 -14.84
C MET A 29 31.96 -12.91 -14.37
N ASN A 30 31.97 -14.23 -14.20
CA ASN A 30 30.82 -14.97 -13.69
C ASN A 30 30.48 -14.59 -12.25
N MET A 31 31.49 -14.40 -11.39
CA MET A 31 31.29 -13.92 -10.02
C MET A 31 30.72 -12.49 -9.98
N LYS A 32 31.18 -11.59 -10.86
CA LYS A 32 30.61 -10.24 -10.99
C LYS A 32 29.13 -10.30 -11.40
N LYS A 33 28.80 -11.08 -12.43
CA LYS A 33 27.40 -11.27 -12.87
C LYS A 33 26.51 -11.86 -11.78
N LEU A 34 27.02 -12.83 -11.01
CA LEU A 34 26.30 -13.40 -9.86
C LEU A 34 26.06 -12.37 -8.76
N LYS A 35 27.08 -11.54 -8.45
CA LYS A 35 26.96 -10.46 -7.48
C LYS A 35 25.94 -9.42 -7.93
N GLU A 36 25.98 -8.99 -9.19
CA GLU A 36 25.02 -8.05 -9.78
C GLU A 36 23.59 -8.60 -9.73
N LYS A 37 23.38 -9.87 -10.12
CA LYS A 37 22.07 -10.52 -10.01
C LYS A 37 21.54 -10.52 -8.58
N LYS A 38 22.38 -10.87 -7.60
CA LYS A 38 22.00 -10.83 -6.18
C LYS A 38 21.64 -9.41 -5.75
N VAL A 39 22.43 -8.40 -6.11
CA VAL A 39 22.15 -6.99 -5.79
C VAL A 39 20.82 -6.55 -6.39
N GLN A 40 20.55 -6.88 -7.65
CA GLN A 40 19.27 -6.58 -8.30
C GLN A 40 18.08 -7.26 -7.61
N GLN A 41 18.22 -8.54 -7.23
CA GLN A 41 17.21 -9.24 -6.44
C GLN A 41 16.95 -8.57 -5.09
N TRP A 42 18.00 -8.13 -4.39
CA TRP A 42 17.88 -7.40 -3.14
C TRP A 42 17.17 -6.04 -3.31
N ILE A 43 17.47 -5.31 -4.39
CA ILE A 43 16.80 -4.04 -4.71
C ILE A 43 15.31 -4.27 -4.94
N LEU A 44 14.95 -5.25 -5.78
CA LEU A 44 13.55 -5.61 -6.06
C LEU A 44 12.81 -6.04 -4.78
N LEU A 45 13.46 -6.86 -3.95
CA LEU A 45 12.89 -7.29 -2.68
C LEU A 45 12.62 -6.09 -1.76
N LYS A 46 13.59 -5.18 -1.64
CA LYS A 46 13.44 -3.96 -0.83
C LYS A 46 12.30 -3.08 -1.34
N GLN A 47 12.21 -2.87 -2.65
CA GLN A 47 11.11 -2.10 -3.26
C GLN A 47 9.75 -2.75 -2.99
N SER A 48 9.65 -4.07 -3.14
CA SER A 48 8.40 -4.80 -2.85
C SER A 48 7.99 -4.70 -1.38
N TYR A 49 8.96 -4.75 -0.46
CA TYR A 49 8.72 -4.55 0.97
C TYR A 49 8.28 -3.12 1.29
N GLN A 50 8.91 -2.11 0.68
CA GLN A 50 8.52 -0.72 0.83
C GLN A 50 7.09 -0.49 0.33
N ALA A 51 6.76 -0.96 -0.87
CA ALA A 51 5.40 -0.86 -1.42
C ALA A 51 4.37 -1.54 -0.51
N ARG A 52 4.68 -2.74 0.00
CA ARG A 52 3.80 -3.45 0.93
C ARG A 52 3.63 -2.71 2.26
N LEU A 53 4.69 -2.10 2.77
CA LEU A 53 4.65 -1.26 3.98
C LEU A 53 3.80 -0.02 3.75
N GLU A 54 3.96 0.67 2.62
CA GLU A 54 3.16 1.84 2.24
C GLU A 54 1.68 1.49 2.11
N GLU A 55 1.35 0.38 1.43
CA GLU A 55 0.00 -0.15 1.32
C GLU A 55 -0.60 -0.52 2.69
N THR A 56 0.22 -1.13 3.55
CA THR A 56 -0.17 -1.48 4.93
C THR A 56 -0.40 -0.22 5.76
N LEU A 57 0.47 0.79 5.66
CA LEU A 57 0.35 2.05 6.37
C LEU A 57 -0.87 2.84 5.92
N HIS A 58 -1.16 2.88 4.60
CA HIS A 58 -2.41 3.41 4.07
C HIS A 58 -3.63 2.68 4.65
N THR A 59 -3.55 1.35 4.76
CA THR A 59 -4.61 0.53 5.36
C THR A 59 -4.79 0.82 6.86
N TYR A 60 -3.80 1.32 7.59
CA TYR A 60 -3.93 1.63 9.03
C TYR A 60 -4.06 3.11 9.35
N GLN A 61 -4.28 3.98 8.35
CA GLN A 61 -4.51 5.40 8.59
C GLN A 61 -5.74 5.60 9.50
N LYS A 62 -5.54 6.46 10.50
CA LYS A 62 -6.57 6.88 11.46
C LYS A 62 -6.68 8.39 11.47
N ILE A 63 -7.90 8.89 11.57
CA ILE A 63 -8.18 10.31 11.85
C ILE A 63 -8.94 10.40 13.17
N ASP A 64 -8.40 11.11 14.17
CA ASP A 64 -9.02 11.23 15.49
C ASP A 64 -9.45 9.87 16.13
N GLY A 65 -8.62 8.84 15.95
CA GLY A 65 -8.88 7.47 16.40
C GLY A 65 -9.79 6.63 15.49
N ILE A 66 -10.37 7.23 14.43
CA ILE A 66 -11.27 6.59 13.49
C ILE A 66 -10.47 5.81 12.43
N PRO A 67 -10.65 4.48 12.31
CA PRO A 67 -9.95 3.67 11.32
C PRO A 67 -10.57 3.83 9.92
N LEU A 68 -9.90 4.59 9.04
CA LEU A 68 -10.41 4.95 7.71
C LEU A 68 -10.67 3.72 6.83
N TRP A 69 -9.81 2.70 6.91
CA TRP A 69 -9.97 1.48 6.13
C TRP A 69 -11.29 0.74 6.40
N LYS A 70 -11.85 0.82 7.62
CA LYS A 70 -13.13 0.18 7.94
C LYS A 70 -14.27 0.86 7.19
N ILE A 71 -14.24 2.19 7.14
CA ILE A 71 -15.21 3.00 6.40
C ILE A 71 -15.04 2.71 4.91
N ASN A 72 -13.81 2.81 4.40
CA ASN A 72 -13.47 2.57 3.00
C ASN A 72 -13.97 1.19 2.52
N ARG A 73 -13.70 0.13 3.30
CA ARG A 73 -14.15 -1.23 2.98
C ARG A 73 -15.67 -1.36 2.99
N LYS A 74 -16.37 -0.67 3.89
CA LYS A 74 -17.85 -0.69 3.94
C LYS A 74 -18.44 0.00 2.70
N LEU A 75 -17.88 1.13 2.29
CA LEU A 75 -18.29 1.87 1.09
C LEU A 75 -18.02 1.06 -0.19
N ASN A 76 -16.81 0.50 -0.33
CA ASN A 76 -16.48 -0.39 -1.44
C ASN A 76 -17.42 -1.60 -1.55
N ARG A 77 -17.82 -2.17 -0.40
CA ARG A 77 -18.79 -3.26 -0.39
C ARG A 77 -20.16 -2.82 -0.89
N LEU A 78 -20.59 -1.61 -0.58
CA LEU A 78 -21.85 -1.04 -1.08
C LEU A 78 -21.77 -0.69 -2.55
N ALA A 79 -20.63 -0.17 -3.03
CA ALA A 79 -20.38 0.07 -4.44
C ALA A 79 -20.60 -1.23 -5.26
N VAL A 80 -19.98 -2.33 -4.82
CA VAL A 80 -20.07 -3.63 -5.50
C VAL A 80 -21.43 -4.31 -5.33
N LYS A 81 -22.02 -4.28 -4.12
CA LYS A 81 -23.24 -5.07 -3.82
C LYS A 81 -24.55 -4.30 -4.01
N GLY A 82 -24.48 -2.99 -4.19
CA GLY A 82 -25.64 -2.11 -4.17
C GLY A 82 -26.00 -1.63 -2.77
N ILE A 83 -26.76 -0.54 -2.75
CA ILE A 83 -27.31 0.06 -1.53
C ILE A 83 -28.63 -0.64 -1.19
N PRO A 84 -28.82 -1.11 0.05
CA PRO A 84 -30.09 -1.73 0.46
C PRO A 84 -31.27 -0.78 0.30
N LYS A 85 -32.44 -1.29 -0.15
CA LYS A 85 -33.65 -0.47 -0.33
C LYS A 85 -34.06 0.30 0.92
N GLU A 86 -34.01 -0.33 2.10
CA GLU A 86 -34.33 0.33 3.37
C GLU A 86 -33.45 1.56 3.68
N VAL A 87 -32.21 1.56 3.18
CA VAL A 87 -31.26 2.67 3.34
C VAL A 87 -31.61 3.79 2.36
N LEU A 88 -31.99 3.44 1.13
CA LEU A 88 -32.48 4.39 0.13
C LEU A 88 -33.79 5.06 0.56
N GLU A 89 -34.75 4.29 1.06
CA GLU A 89 -36.03 4.79 1.58
C GLU A 89 -35.84 5.77 2.74
N LYS A 90 -34.84 5.53 3.59
CA LYS A 90 -34.48 6.44 4.70
C LYS A 90 -33.67 7.65 4.24
N GLY A 91 -33.13 7.63 3.02
CA GLY A 91 -32.21 8.66 2.49
C GLY A 91 -30.91 8.80 3.29
N LYS A 92 -30.57 7.81 4.13
CA LYS A 92 -29.36 7.88 4.98
C LYS A 92 -28.76 6.54 5.35
N LEU A 93 -27.44 6.47 5.26
CA LEU A 93 -26.62 5.34 5.68
C LEU A 93 -25.84 5.71 6.95
N VAL A 94 -25.99 4.90 8.01
CA VAL A 94 -25.27 5.11 9.27
C VAL A 94 -24.08 4.14 9.40
N ILE A 95 -22.91 4.68 9.75
CA ILE A 95 -21.70 3.92 10.04
C ILE A 95 -21.26 4.26 11.47
N ASN A 96 -21.41 3.29 12.37
CA ASN A 96 -20.93 3.42 13.75
C ASN A 96 -19.40 3.42 13.78
N LEU A 97 -18.84 4.37 14.53
CA LEU A 97 -17.41 4.52 14.71
C LEU A 97 -17.00 4.10 16.13
N PRO A 98 -15.70 3.86 16.37
CA PRO A 98 -15.20 3.68 17.72
C PRO A 98 -15.49 4.91 18.58
N ASP A 99 -15.91 4.67 19.81
CA ASP A 99 -16.18 5.73 20.78
C ASP A 99 -14.92 6.50 21.13
N LYS A 100 -15.09 7.77 21.52
CA LYS A 100 -14.00 8.58 22.08
C LYS A 100 -13.85 8.25 23.56
N GLU A 101 -12.63 7.96 23.97
CA GLU A 101 -12.28 7.78 25.39
C GLU A 101 -12.26 9.12 26.16
N THR A 102 -12.26 10.25 25.45
CA THR A 102 -12.22 11.59 26.07
C THR A 102 -13.61 12.19 26.24
N VAL A 103 -13.76 13.06 27.25
CA VAL A 103 -15.03 13.72 27.61
C VAL A 103 -15.45 14.84 26.62
N GLY A 104 -14.50 15.34 25.81
CA GLY A 104 -14.68 16.49 24.92
C GLY A 104 -15.09 16.11 23.50
N THR A 105 -16.12 16.78 22.97
CA THR A 105 -16.50 16.69 21.56
C THR A 105 -15.48 17.39 20.68
N SER A 106 -15.35 16.93 19.44
CA SER A 106 -14.46 17.52 18.44
C SER A 106 -14.97 18.90 18.02
N SER A 107 -14.04 19.81 17.71
CA SER A 107 -14.36 21.17 17.26
C SER A 107 -14.96 21.17 15.85
N GLU A 108 -15.66 22.23 15.45
CA GLU A 108 -16.25 22.32 14.10
C GLU A 108 -15.20 22.14 12.99
N HIS A 109 -13.99 22.66 13.17
CA HIS A 109 -12.90 22.46 12.22
C HIS A 109 -12.48 20.97 12.15
N GLN A 110 -12.44 20.27 13.28
CA GLN A 110 -12.10 18.84 13.29
C GLN A 110 -13.20 18.02 12.61
N ILE A 111 -14.46 18.35 12.85
CA ILE A 111 -15.61 17.72 12.19
C ILE A 111 -15.48 17.86 10.67
N LYS A 112 -15.27 19.09 10.17
CA LYS A 112 -15.08 19.34 8.72
C LYS A 112 -13.88 18.61 8.14
N MET A 113 -12.77 18.52 8.89
CA MET A 113 -11.60 17.75 8.46
C MET A 113 -11.94 16.26 8.34
N ILE A 114 -12.67 15.69 9.31
CA ILE A 114 -13.09 14.28 9.29
C ILE A 114 -14.01 14.03 8.10
N GLU A 115 -15.04 14.85 7.91
CA GLU A 115 -16.00 14.74 6.79
C GLU A 115 -15.29 14.80 5.45
N ARG A 116 -14.41 15.77 5.24
CA ARG A 116 -13.60 15.90 4.03
C ARG A 116 -12.72 14.67 3.79
N THR A 117 -12.06 14.18 4.83
CA THR A 117 -11.19 13.00 4.74
C THR A 117 -11.99 11.76 4.34
N ILE A 118 -13.22 11.63 4.84
CA ILE A 118 -14.14 10.53 4.47
C ILE A 118 -14.61 10.68 3.02
N ASP A 119 -14.91 11.90 2.59
CA ASP A 119 -15.37 12.21 1.24
C ASP A 119 -14.30 11.90 0.17
N GLU A 120 -13.04 12.08 0.54
CA GLU A 120 -11.85 11.80 -0.28
C GLU A 120 -11.45 10.30 -0.27
N LEU A 121 -12.18 9.42 0.43
CA LEU A 121 -11.90 7.98 0.41
C LEU A 121 -12.23 7.37 -0.96
N GLU A 122 -11.33 6.52 -1.46
CA GLU A 122 -11.50 5.76 -2.71
C GLU A 122 -12.85 5.02 -2.77
N GLY A 123 -13.30 4.45 -1.67
CA GLY A 123 -14.57 3.72 -1.60
C GLY A 123 -15.79 4.61 -1.76
N PHE A 124 -15.67 5.89 -1.43
CA PHE A 124 -16.71 6.89 -1.67
C PHE A 124 -16.77 7.27 -3.15
N GLU A 125 -15.61 7.43 -3.80
CA GLU A 125 -15.50 7.59 -5.25
C GLU A 125 -16.10 6.39 -5.99
N ASN A 126 -15.75 5.16 -5.59
CA ASN A 126 -16.31 3.94 -6.16
C ASN A 126 -17.84 3.87 -5.99
N LEU A 127 -18.37 4.32 -4.86
CA LEU A 127 -19.82 4.38 -4.63
C LEU A 127 -20.51 5.35 -5.59
N ARG A 128 -19.95 6.56 -5.76
CA ARG A 128 -20.43 7.58 -6.72
C ARG A 128 -20.42 7.09 -8.17
N LEU A 129 -19.38 6.36 -8.56
CA LEU A 129 -19.25 5.80 -9.91
C LEU A 129 -20.20 4.62 -10.15
N SER A 130 -20.53 3.86 -9.10
CA SER A 130 -21.39 2.68 -9.22
C SER A 130 -22.88 3.02 -9.18
N HIS A 131 -23.26 4.04 -8.39
CA HIS A 131 -24.64 4.38 -8.13
C HIS A 131 -24.81 5.91 -8.24
N PHE A 132 -25.63 6.35 -9.20
CA PHE A 132 -25.86 7.76 -9.52
C PHE A 132 -26.78 8.46 -8.51
N PHE A 133 -26.35 8.54 -7.25
CA PHE A 133 -26.96 9.37 -6.22
C PHE A 133 -25.98 10.46 -5.78
N GLN A 134 -26.49 11.51 -5.16
CA GLN A 134 -25.68 12.45 -4.40
C GLN A 134 -25.46 11.89 -3.00
N TYR A 135 -24.21 11.96 -2.55
CA TYR A 135 -23.81 11.48 -1.23
C TYR A 135 -23.14 12.60 -0.45
N LYS A 136 -23.55 12.80 0.80
CA LYS A 136 -22.94 13.79 1.69
C LYS A 136 -22.61 13.17 3.05
N PRO A 137 -21.32 13.09 3.42
CA PRO A 137 -20.93 12.61 4.74
C PRO A 137 -21.12 13.70 5.80
N ASN A 138 -21.79 13.35 6.89
CA ASN A 138 -21.96 14.17 8.07
C ASN A 138 -21.41 13.41 9.29
N TYR A 139 -20.48 14.01 10.02
CA TYR A 139 -19.89 13.41 11.20
C TYR A 139 -20.61 13.92 12.46
N ILE A 140 -21.14 12.98 13.25
CA ILE A 140 -21.97 13.30 14.41
C ILE A 140 -21.36 12.66 15.66
N GLU A 141 -21.21 13.49 16.69
CA GLU A 141 -20.83 13.05 18.03
C GLU A 141 -22.00 13.23 19.00
N LYS A 142 -22.26 12.22 19.82
CA LYS A 142 -23.26 12.29 20.88
C LYS A 142 -22.65 11.83 22.20
N LYS A 143 -22.75 12.68 23.22
CA LYS A 143 -22.29 12.36 24.57
C LYS A 143 -23.33 11.51 25.29
N VAL A 144 -22.93 10.32 25.71
CA VAL A 144 -23.79 9.34 26.39
C VAL A 144 -23.01 8.75 27.57
N PHE A 145 -23.52 8.91 28.79
CA PHE A 145 -22.93 8.36 30.03
C PHE A 145 -21.42 8.61 30.21
N GLY A 146 -20.94 9.81 29.83
CA GLY A 146 -19.52 10.19 29.98
C GLY A 146 -18.61 9.74 28.83
N VAL A 147 -19.12 8.96 27.89
CA VAL A 147 -18.45 8.54 26.65
C VAL A 147 -19.00 9.36 25.47
N VAL A 148 -18.16 9.66 24.48
CA VAL A 148 -18.63 10.30 23.24
C VAL A 148 -18.79 9.23 22.18
N THR A 149 -20.05 8.89 21.90
CA THR A 149 -20.43 8.00 20.79
C THR A 149 -20.33 8.75 19.48
N ARG A 150 -19.86 8.07 18.42
CA ARG A 150 -19.53 8.69 17.14
C ARG A 150 -20.15 7.91 16.00
N VAL A 151 -20.73 8.63 15.04
CA VAL A 151 -21.28 8.04 13.82
C VAL A 151 -20.96 8.91 12.62
N ILE A 152 -20.83 8.28 11.46
CA ILE A 152 -20.91 8.96 10.16
C ILE A 152 -22.28 8.65 9.60
N GLU A 153 -23.07 9.69 9.36
CA GLU A 153 -24.27 9.60 8.57
C GLU A 153 -23.94 10.05 7.14
N ILE A 154 -24.23 9.20 6.15
CA ILE A 154 -24.09 9.55 4.74
C ILE A 154 -25.51 9.78 4.22
N GLU A 155 -25.85 11.03 3.96
CA GLU A 155 -27.09 11.40 3.30
C GLU A 155 -27.03 10.94 1.83
N ILE A 156 -28.14 10.39 1.36
CA ILE A 156 -28.31 9.89 -0.01
C ILE A 156 -29.53 10.60 -0.59
N SER A 157 -29.32 11.34 -1.68
CA SER A 157 -30.40 11.99 -2.43
C SER A 157 -30.31 11.69 -3.92
N GLU A 158 -31.45 11.69 -4.59
CA GLU A 158 -31.56 11.57 -6.06
C GLU A 158 -31.04 12.82 -6.78
#